data_AF-A0A7W8S0A0-F1
#
_entry.id   AF-A0A7W8S0A0-F1
#
_cell.length_a   1.000
_cell.length_b   1.000
_cell.length_c   1.000
_cell.angle_alpha   90.00
_cell.angle_beta   90.00
_cell.angle_gamma   90.00
#
_symmetry.space_group_name_H-M   'P 1'
#
loop_
_entity.id
_entity.type
_entity.pdbx_description
1 polymer ?
#
loop_
_entity_poly.entity_id
_entity_poly.type
_entity_poly.pdbx_seq_one_letter_code
_entity_poly.pdbx_strand_id
1 'polypeptide(L)'
;MNALSKPVLLVALSAGFNGAALFVEKMDKITGALPHVEVVLVQDERGIAANYFSERQIQARNQRASNRMSAKTMVDGATHVVVFWGGHDLTDIIYFARLLKKSTRIIPLRITTVRNQTKEEFDISIGRGGPWGNPFKIGHGPGGLSREEAIDKYREYFEKEILPDPEKHAALLSLRGYRLGCFCKPLACHGDVIASYLNSYVEADDENGDD
;
A
#
# COMPACT_ATOMS: atom_id res chain seq x y z
N MET A 1 -26.12 26.20 23.64
CA MET A 1 -26.12 24.76 23.33
C MET A 1 -25.19 24.57 22.15
N ASN A 2 -23.96 24.11 22.37
CA ASN A 2 -23.06 23.81 21.25
C ASN A 2 -23.66 22.63 20.49
N ALA A 3 -24.01 22.83 19.22
CA ALA A 3 -24.25 21.70 18.33
C ALA A 3 -23.01 20.81 18.42
N LEU A 4 -23.17 19.57 18.89
CA LEU A 4 -22.09 18.59 18.93
C LEU A 4 -21.54 18.51 17.51
N SER A 5 -20.31 19.00 17.31
CA SER A 5 -19.65 19.00 16.02
C SER A 5 -19.61 17.57 15.51
N LYS A 6 -20.11 17.34 14.30
CA LYS A 6 -20.15 16.03 13.67
C LYS A 6 -18.76 15.38 13.70
N PRO A 7 -18.61 14.11 14.12
CA PRO A 7 -17.31 13.44 14.13
C PRO A 7 -16.67 13.46 12.73
N VAL A 8 -15.35 13.66 12.68
CA VAL A 8 -14.56 13.63 11.44
C VAL A 8 -13.57 12.47 11.52
N LEU A 9 -13.70 11.50 10.63
CA LEU A 9 -12.82 10.34 10.50
C LEU A 9 -11.85 10.56 9.35
N LEU A 10 -10.57 10.65 9.68
CA LEU A 10 -9.49 10.62 8.70
C LEU A 10 -9.05 9.16 8.49
N VAL A 11 -9.10 8.68 7.26
CA VAL A 11 -8.58 7.37 6.86
C VAL A 11 -7.41 7.57 5.91
N ALA A 12 -6.24 7.08 6.28
CA ALA A 12 -5.02 7.18 5.49
C ALA A 12 -4.53 5.79 5.08
N LEU A 13 -4.16 5.61 3.81
CA LEU A 13 -3.71 4.34 3.24
C LEU A 13 -2.27 4.43 2.74
N SER A 14 -1.39 3.54 3.20
CA SER A 14 -0.03 3.47 2.69
C SER A 14 0.01 3.17 1.19
N ALA A 15 1.01 3.75 0.51
CA ALA A 15 1.18 3.64 -0.92
C ALA A 15 1.36 2.17 -1.31
N GLY A 16 0.74 1.76 -2.41
CA GLY A 16 0.77 0.36 -2.84
C GLY A 16 -0.13 -0.60 -2.07
N PHE A 17 -0.89 -0.16 -1.06
CA PHE A 17 -1.94 -0.97 -0.44
C PHE A 17 -2.97 -1.43 -1.47
N ASN A 18 -3.28 -2.72 -1.49
CA ASN A 18 -4.21 -3.32 -2.45
C ASN A 18 -5.08 -4.42 -1.81
N GLY A 19 -5.47 -4.23 -0.53
CA GLY A 19 -6.27 -5.20 0.23
C GLY A 19 -7.69 -4.73 0.48
N ALA A 20 -8.57 -4.75 -0.53
CA ALA A 20 -9.95 -4.27 -0.39
C ALA A 20 -10.76 -5.08 0.65
N ALA A 21 -10.60 -6.40 0.68
CA ALA A 21 -11.27 -7.28 1.66
C ALA A 21 -10.83 -6.95 3.09
N LEU A 22 -9.52 -6.83 3.33
CA LEU A 22 -8.96 -6.42 4.63
C LEU A 22 -9.47 -5.03 5.04
N PHE A 23 -9.56 -4.09 4.10
CA PHE A 23 -10.11 -2.76 4.37
C PHE A 23 -11.55 -2.84 4.87
N VAL A 24 -12.41 -3.59 4.16
CA VAL A 24 -13.82 -3.78 4.54
C VAL A 24 -13.93 -4.39 5.93
N GLU A 25 -13.21 -5.48 6.19
CA GLU A 25 -13.25 -6.20 7.47
C GLU A 25 -12.86 -5.29 8.66
N LYS A 26 -11.76 -4.54 8.53
CA LYS A 26 -11.32 -3.63 9.60
C LYS A 26 -12.22 -2.42 9.74
N MET A 27 -12.73 -1.86 8.64
CA MET A 27 -13.57 -0.66 8.68
C MET A 27 -15.00 -0.93 9.14
N ASP A 28 -15.58 -2.09 8.88
CA ASP A 28 -16.90 -2.44 9.40
C ASP A 28 -16.91 -2.46 10.93
N LYS A 29 -15.85 -3.01 11.55
CA LYS A 29 -15.64 -2.95 13.01
C LYS A 29 -15.53 -1.51 13.54
N ILE A 30 -14.86 -0.61 12.80
CA ILE A 30 -14.58 0.76 13.24
C ILE A 30 -15.79 1.69 13.03
N THR A 31 -16.40 1.65 11.85
CA THR A 31 -17.51 2.54 11.47
C THR A 31 -18.82 2.17 12.16
N GLY A 32 -19.01 0.90 12.55
CA GLY A 32 -20.16 0.47 13.36
C GLY A 32 -20.27 1.22 14.69
N ALA A 33 -19.17 1.75 15.22
CA ALA A 33 -19.13 2.55 16.45
C ALA A 33 -19.33 4.07 16.22
N LEU A 34 -19.39 4.55 14.96
CA LEU A 34 -19.40 5.97 14.61
C LEU A 34 -20.54 6.32 13.63
N PRO A 35 -21.81 6.37 14.09
CA PRO A 35 -22.91 6.80 13.24
C PRO A 35 -22.78 8.30 12.88
N HIS A 36 -23.10 8.64 11.62
CA HIS A 36 -23.10 10.02 11.09
C HIS A 36 -21.73 10.73 11.11
N VAL A 37 -20.70 10.09 10.58
CA VAL A 37 -19.34 10.65 10.47
C VAL A 37 -19.09 11.38 9.14
N GLU A 38 -18.22 12.39 9.14
CA GLU A 38 -17.62 12.94 7.91
C GLU A 38 -16.28 12.26 7.64
N VAL A 39 -16.03 11.85 6.41
CA VAL A 39 -14.83 11.07 6.08
C VAL A 39 -13.84 11.88 5.25
N VAL A 40 -12.59 11.89 5.68
CA VAL A 40 -11.44 12.41 4.95
C VAL A 40 -10.56 11.23 4.53
N LEU A 41 -10.32 11.09 3.24
CA LEU A 41 -9.44 10.07 2.71
C LEU A 41 -8.09 10.68 2.35
N VAL A 42 -7.01 10.02 2.75
CA VAL A 42 -5.64 10.42 2.43
C VAL A 42 -4.94 9.26 1.73
N GLN A 43 -4.39 9.54 0.56
CA GLN A 43 -3.58 8.59 -0.22
C GLN A 43 -4.35 7.31 -0.64
N ASP A 44 -5.65 7.44 -0.94
CA ASP A 44 -6.46 6.37 -1.53
C ASP A 44 -6.20 6.22 -3.04
N GLU A 45 -4.99 5.77 -3.39
CA GLU A 45 -4.49 5.71 -4.77
C GLU A 45 -5.32 4.80 -5.69
N ARG A 46 -6.03 3.83 -5.11
CA ARG A 46 -6.81 2.81 -5.83
C ARG A 46 -8.33 2.94 -5.64
N GLY A 47 -8.78 3.96 -4.92
CA GLY A 47 -10.21 4.16 -4.64
C GLY A 47 -10.83 3.12 -3.70
N ILE A 48 -10.02 2.37 -2.93
CA ILE A 48 -10.50 1.30 -2.05
C ILE A 48 -11.40 1.89 -0.97
N ALA A 49 -10.94 2.94 -0.30
CA ALA A 49 -11.70 3.58 0.75
C ALA A 49 -12.90 4.35 0.18
N ALA A 50 -12.69 5.06 -0.93
CA ALA A 50 -13.77 5.79 -1.60
C ALA A 50 -14.94 4.87 -1.99
N ASN A 51 -14.65 3.69 -2.56
CA ASN A 51 -15.67 2.71 -2.93
C ASN A 51 -16.40 2.19 -1.70
N TYR A 52 -15.67 1.80 -0.65
CA TYR A 52 -16.25 1.30 0.60
C TYR A 52 -17.26 2.28 1.23
N PHE A 53 -16.91 3.56 1.31
CA PHE A 53 -17.79 4.58 1.90
C PHE A 53 -18.96 4.94 0.98
N SER A 54 -18.74 4.95 -0.34
CA SER A 54 -19.79 5.18 -1.34
C SER A 54 -20.90 4.12 -1.26
N GLU A 55 -20.52 2.84 -1.17
CA GLU A 55 -21.46 1.71 -1.01
C GLU A 55 -22.32 1.82 0.25
N ARG A 56 -21.79 2.45 1.31
CA ARG A 56 -22.47 2.70 2.58
C ARG A 56 -23.18 4.05 2.63
N GLN A 57 -23.26 4.77 1.51
CA GLN A 57 -23.87 6.10 1.40
C GLN A 57 -23.25 7.15 2.35
N ILE A 58 -21.97 6.99 2.67
CA ILE A 58 -21.20 7.92 3.52
C ILE A 58 -20.40 8.86 2.61
N GLN A 59 -20.60 10.17 2.77
CA GLN A 59 -19.82 11.15 2.02
C GLN A 59 -18.36 11.16 2.50
N ALA A 60 -17.44 10.93 1.55
CA ALA A 60 -16.00 10.97 1.77
C ALA A 60 -15.35 11.99 0.84
N ARG A 61 -14.38 12.76 1.36
CA ARG A 61 -13.57 13.70 0.58
C ARG A 61 -12.13 13.23 0.49
N ASN A 62 -11.63 13.05 -0.74
CA ASN A 62 -10.22 12.74 -0.99
C ASN A 62 -9.36 14.00 -0.83
N GLN A 63 -8.25 13.85 -0.11
CA GLN A 63 -7.26 14.90 0.11
C GLN A 63 -5.84 14.34 0.02
N ARG A 64 -4.90 15.22 -0.33
CA ARG A 64 -3.48 14.86 -0.42
C ARG A 64 -2.67 15.63 0.62
N ALA A 65 -2.03 14.90 1.53
CA ALA A 65 -1.05 15.46 2.45
C ALA A 65 0.28 15.68 1.70
N SER A 66 0.38 16.78 0.95
CA SER A 66 1.54 17.11 0.11
C SER A 66 2.78 17.51 0.89
N ASN A 67 2.65 17.88 2.15
CA ASN A 67 3.73 18.26 3.03
C ASN A 67 3.29 18.16 4.50
N ARG A 68 4.24 18.39 5.41
CA ARG A 68 4.01 18.31 6.85
C ARG A 68 2.94 19.29 7.37
N MET A 69 2.81 20.48 6.77
CA MET A 69 1.80 21.46 7.17
C MET A 69 0.39 20.99 6.79
N SER A 70 0.20 20.48 5.58
CA SER A 70 -1.09 19.94 5.16
C SER A 70 -1.48 18.69 5.95
N ALA A 71 -0.53 17.81 6.27
CA ALA A 71 -0.75 16.69 7.18
C ALA A 71 -1.25 17.16 8.57
N LYS A 72 -0.59 18.17 9.16
CA LYS A 72 -1.03 18.74 10.45
C LYS A 72 -2.46 19.27 10.37
N THR A 73 -2.78 20.07 9.37
CA THR A 73 -4.13 20.68 9.22
C THR A 73 -5.22 19.60 9.08
N MET A 74 -4.95 18.55 8.29
CA MET A 74 -5.90 17.43 8.13
C MET A 74 -6.16 16.71 9.44
N VAL A 75 -5.10 16.40 10.19
CA VAL A 75 -5.22 15.71 11.48
C VAL A 75 -5.87 16.61 12.54
N ASP A 76 -5.54 17.90 12.57
CA ASP A 76 -6.11 18.86 13.51
C ASP A 76 -7.64 18.95 13.37
N GLY A 77 -8.14 18.92 12.13
CA GLY A 77 -9.57 18.89 11.82
C GLY A 77 -10.27 17.53 12.02
N ALA A 78 -9.52 16.45 12.31
CA ALA A 78 -10.08 15.12 12.55
C ALA A 78 -10.38 14.89 14.04
N THR A 79 -11.39 14.08 14.34
CA THR A 79 -11.62 13.54 15.70
C THR A 79 -11.08 12.12 15.83
N HIS A 80 -11.20 11.34 14.76
CA HIS A 80 -10.72 9.97 14.67
C HIS A 80 -9.74 9.83 13.50
N VAL A 81 -8.70 9.02 13.69
CA VAL A 81 -7.68 8.75 12.69
C VAL A 81 -7.48 7.24 12.57
N VAL A 82 -7.68 6.71 11.37
CA VAL A 82 -7.36 5.31 11.02
C VAL A 82 -6.26 5.33 9.98
N VAL A 83 -5.16 4.64 10.26
CA VAL A 83 -4.02 4.57 9.35
C VAL A 83 -3.74 3.11 9.02
N PHE A 84 -3.92 2.73 7.76
CA PHE A 84 -3.45 1.46 7.23
C PHE A 84 -1.99 1.66 6.80
N TRP A 85 -1.06 1.18 7.63
CA TRP A 85 0.33 1.65 7.61
C TRP A 85 1.34 0.55 7.29
N GLY A 86 2.12 0.76 6.23
CA GLY A 86 3.21 -0.09 5.78
C GLY A 86 4.58 0.24 6.37
N GLY A 87 4.67 1.12 7.37
CA GLY A 87 5.90 1.38 8.14
C GLY A 87 6.78 2.55 7.66
N HIS A 88 6.67 2.97 6.39
CA HIS A 88 7.64 3.93 5.80
C HIS A 88 7.05 5.28 5.38
N ASP A 89 5.76 5.33 5.03
CA ASP A 89 5.06 6.56 4.66
C ASP A 89 4.08 6.99 5.75
N LEU A 90 3.29 8.05 5.51
CA LEU A 90 2.27 8.56 6.44
C LEU A 90 2.77 8.96 7.84
N THR A 91 4.09 9.02 8.06
CA THR A 91 4.71 9.32 9.36
C THR A 91 4.22 10.64 9.95
N ASP A 92 4.00 11.66 9.12
CA ASP A 92 3.45 12.95 9.56
C ASP A 92 2.02 12.83 10.09
N ILE A 93 1.16 12.03 9.45
CA ILE A 93 -0.22 11.80 9.89
C ILE A 93 -0.20 11.11 11.26
N ILE A 94 0.59 10.04 11.40
CA ILE A 94 0.73 9.30 12.67
C ILE A 94 1.29 10.20 13.76
N TYR A 95 2.35 10.95 13.46
CA TYR A 95 3.00 11.87 14.39
C TYR A 95 2.02 12.91 14.92
N PHE A 96 1.29 13.60 14.04
CA PHE A 96 0.32 14.61 14.47
C PHE A 96 -0.88 13.99 15.17
N ALA A 97 -1.33 12.80 14.78
CA ALA A 97 -2.47 12.15 15.42
C ALA A 97 -2.16 11.86 16.89
N ARG A 98 -0.92 11.40 17.17
CA ARG A 98 -0.42 11.21 18.53
C ARG A 98 -0.18 12.51 19.27
N LEU A 99 0.49 13.49 18.64
CA LEU A 99 0.80 14.78 19.25
C LEU A 99 -0.47 15.53 19.68
N LEU A 100 -1.49 15.52 18.83
CA LEU A 100 -2.78 16.19 19.06
C LEU A 100 -3.80 15.29 19.80
N LYS A 101 -3.36 14.13 20.30
CA LYS A 101 -4.15 13.18 21.10
C LYS A 101 -5.48 12.78 20.46
N LYS A 102 -5.46 12.54 19.14
CA LYS A 102 -6.64 12.06 18.38
C LYS A 102 -6.93 10.60 18.71
N SER A 103 -8.20 10.20 18.65
CA SER A 103 -8.57 8.79 18.74
C SER A 103 -8.00 8.06 17.53
N THR A 104 -6.95 7.27 17.73
CA THR A 104 -6.09 6.77 16.63
C THR A 104 -6.03 5.25 16.61
N ARG A 105 -6.35 4.63 15.48
CA ARG A 105 -6.11 3.20 15.21
C ARG A 105 -5.10 3.06 14.08
N ILE A 106 -4.05 2.29 14.31
CA ILE A 106 -3.04 1.96 13.30
C ILE A 106 -3.22 0.49 12.96
N ILE A 107 -3.38 0.20 11.68
CA ILE A 107 -3.53 -1.15 11.13
C ILE A 107 -2.22 -1.44 10.40
N PRO A 108 -1.32 -2.25 10.98
CA PRO A 108 -0.04 -2.56 10.34
C PRO A 108 -0.26 -3.37 9.07
N LEU A 109 0.51 -3.08 8.03
CA LEU A 109 0.46 -3.74 6.73
C LEU A 109 1.84 -4.22 6.30
N ARG A 110 1.89 -5.38 5.64
CA ARG A 110 3.11 -5.91 5.01
C ARG A 110 3.24 -5.39 3.58
N ILE A 111 3.45 -4.07 3.43
CA ILE A 111 3.62 -3.44 2.11
C ILE A 111 5.01 -3.68 1.56
N THR A 112 5.08 -4.36 0.42
CA THR A 112 6.29 -4.57 -0.36
C THR A 112 6.50 -3.37 -1.28
N THR A 113 7.72 -2.82 -1.31
CA THR A 113 8.09 -1.70 -2.20
C THR A 113 9.31 -2.05 -3.05
N VAL A 114 9.53 -1.32 -4.14
CA VAL A 114 10.69 -1.52 -5.03
C VAL A 114 11.55 -0.27 -5.03
N ARG A 115 12.84 -0.44 -4.77
CA ARG A 115 13.83 0.62 -4.55
C ARG A 115 14.96 0.52 -5.54
N ASN A 116 15.54 1.66 -5.91
CA ASN A 116 16.80 1.63 -6.63
C ASN A 116 17.91 1.17 -5.69
N GLN A 117 18.43 -0.04 -5.91
CA GLN A 117 19.40 -0.65 -4.99
C GLN A 117 20.79 0.02 -4.92
N THR A 118 21.09 0.99 -5.81
CA THR A 118 22.33 1.78 -5.72
C THR A 118 22.11 3.17 -5.15
N LYS A 119 20.86 3.59 -4.98
CA LYS A 119 20.51 4.96 -4.57
C LYS A 119 19.68 5.02 -3.29
N GLU A 120 19.02 3.93 -2.94
CA GLU A 120 18.08 3.83 -1.83
C GLU A 120 18.40 2.58 -1.01
N GLU A 121 18.06 2.62 0.27
CA GLU A 121 18.08 1.43 1.12
C GLU A 121 17.04 0.39 0.66
N PHE A 122 17.43 -0.87 0.74
CA PHE A 122 16.59 -2.02 0.42
C PHE A 122 16.97 -3.19 1.33
N ASP A 123 16.10 -4.19 1.41
CA ASP A 123 16.28 -5.35 2.29
C ASP A 123 16.70 -6.59 1.48
N ILE A 124 16.08 -6.80 0.31
CA ILE A 124 16.31 -8.00 -0.51
C ILE A 124 16.58 -7.58 -1.96
N SER A 125 17.72 -7.99 -2.54
CA SER A 125 17.99 -7.74 -3.96
C SER A 125 17.21 -8.73 -4.84
N ILE A 126 16.53 -8.19 -5.85
CA ILE A 126 15.83 -8.94 -6.91
C ILE A 126 16.52 -8.74 -8.27
N GLY A 127 17.81 -8.44 -8.25
CA GLY A 127 18.62 -8.28 -9.45
C GLY A 127 18.63 -9.53 -10.33
N ARG A 128 19.01 -9.36 -11.61
CA ARG A 128 18.97 -10.41 -12.64
C ARG A 128 19.69 -11.71 -12.26
N GLY A 129 20.74 -11.66 -11.45
CA GLY A 129 21.50 -12.84 -11.02
C GLY A 129 20.86 -13.65 -9.90
N GLY A 130 19.75 -13.16 -9.33
CA GLY A 130 19.01 -13.84 -8.27
C GLY A 130 17.79 -14.62 -8.77
N PRO A 131 17.12 -15.37 -7.89
CA PRO A 131 15.95 -16.20 -8.22
C PRO A 131 14.75 -15.38 -8.73
N TRP A 132 14.69 -14.09 -8.39
CA TRP A 132 13.62 -13.16 -8.77
C TRP A 132 14.01 -12.24 -9.94
N GLY A 133 15.14 -12.53 -10.59
CA GLY A 133 15.65 -11.73 -11.69
C GLY A 133 14.78 -11.87 -12.93
N ASN A 134 14.50 -10.75 -13.62
CA ASN A 134 13.88 -10.84 -14.95
C ASN A 134 14.83 -11.54 -15.94
N PRO A 135 14.48 -12.66 -16.58
CA PRO A 135 15.34 -13.32 -17.54
C PRO A 135 15.40 -12.59 -18.91
N PHE A 136 14.40 -11.76 -19.22
CA PHE A 136 14.31 -11.00 -20.47
C PHE A 136 15.16 -9.72 -20.37
N LYS A 137 16.03 -9.49 -21.35
CA LYS A 137 16.96 -8.34 -21.39
C LYS A 137 16.38 -7.24 -22.27
N ILE A 138 16.47 -6.00 -21.78
CA ILE A 138 16.24 -4.82 -22.61
C ILE A 138 17.36 -4.77 -23.66
N GLY A 139 16.99 -4.72 -24.93
CA GLY A 139 17.94 -4.64 -26.04
C GLY A 139 18.04 -3.21 -26.57
N HIS A 140 19.25 -2.77 -26.93
CA HIS A 140 19.51 -1.41 -27.42
C HIS A 140 19.67 -1.33 -28.95
N GLY A 141 19.56 -2.46 -29.66
CA GLY A 141 19.71 -2.54 -31.11
C GLY A 141 18.42 -2.95 -31.84
N PRO A 142 18.44 -3.00 -33.18
CA PRO A 142 17.32 -3.48 -33.99
C PRO A 142 16.87 -4.87 -33.55
N GLY A 143 15.57 -5.03 -33.25
CA GLY A 143 15.01 -6.30 -32.75
C GLY A 143 15.24 -6.58 -31.26
N GLY A 144 15.82 -5.64 -30.51
CA GLY A 144 15.91 -5.70 -29.05
C GLY A 144 14.56 -5.44 -28.37
N LEU A 145 14.33 -6.07 -27.21
CA LEU A 145 13.13 -5.81 -26.42
C LEU A 145 13.19 -4.42 -25.80
N SER A 146 12.09 -3.68 -25.89
CA SER A 146 11.82 -2.51 -25.06
C SER A 146 11.71 -2.90 -23.57
N ARG A 147 11.68 -1.89 -22.70
CA ARG A 147 11.51 -2.10 -21.25
C ARG A 147 10.15 -2.71 -20.96
N GLU A 148 9.14 -2.18 -21.62
CA GLU A 148 7.74 -2.58 -21.49
C GLU A 148 7.59 -4.05 -21.92
N GLU A 149 8.10 -4.42 -23.11
CA GLU A 149 8.08 -5.81 -23.58
C GLU A 149 8.84 -6.77 -22.65
N ALA A 150 10.00 -6.35 -22.11
CA ALA A 150 10.75 -7.17 -21.17
C ALA A 150 10.00 -7.36 -19.83
N ILE A 151 9.22 -6.38 -19.39
CA ILE A 151 8.37 -6.47 -18.19
C ILE A 151 7.12 -7.31 -18.47
N ASP A 152 6.51 -7.18 -19.65
CA ASP A 152 5.33 -7.96 -20.03
C ASP A 152 5.68 -9.45 -20.15
N LYS A 153 6.80 -9.77 -20.79
CA LYS A 153 7.34 -11.14 -20.79
C LYS A 153 7.65 -11.64 -19.37
N TYR A 154 8.15 -10.76 -18.50
CA TYR A 154 8.37 -11.12 -17.10
C TYR A 154 7.07 -11.41 -16.37
N ARG A 155 6.00 -10.66 -16.62
CA ARG A 155 4.68 -10.91 -16.04
C ARG A 155 4.17 -12.29 -16.45
N GLU A 156 4.28 -12.63 -17.74
CA GLU A 156 3.91 -13.97 -18.21
C GLU A 156 4.77 -15.07 -17.58
N TYR A 157 6.09 -14.88 -17.49
CA TYR A 157 6.99 -15.81 -16.82
C TYR A 157 6.64 -15.98 -15.33
N PHE A 158 6.34 -14.87 -14.65
CA PHE A 158 5.94 -14.87 -13.25
C PHE A 158 4.66 -15.70 -13.04
N GLU A 159 3.64 -15.50 -13.87
CA GLU A 159 2.37 -16.23 -13.81
C GLU A 159 2.50 -17.71 -14.18
N LYS A 160 3.37 -18.05 -15.14
CA LYS A 160 3.50 -19.43 -15.67
C LYS A 160 4.52 -20.28 -14.92
N GLU A 161 5.57 -19.68 -14.38
CA GLU A 161 6.76 -20.40 -13.87
C GLU A 161 7.05 -20.14 -12.38
N ILE A 162 6.62 -18.99 -11.83
CA ILE A 162 6.84 -18.65 -10.41
C ILE A 162 5.61 -19.00 -9.58
N LEU A 163 4.42 -18.51 -9.96
CA LEU A 163 3.21 -18.71 -9.16
C LEU A 163 2.75 -20.18 -9.04
N PRO A 164 2.82 -21.02 -10.09
CA PRO A 164 2.33 -22.40 -10.01
C PRO A 164 3.30 -23.35 -9.30
N ASP A 165 4.55 -22.94 -9.12
CA ASP A 165 5.59 -23.72 -8.45
C ASP A 165 5.48 -23.48 -6.92
N PRO A 166 5.10 -24.51 -6.12
CA PRO A 166 4.85 -24.32 -4.69
C PRO A 166 6.08 -23.84 -3.90
N GLU A 167 7.28 -24.28 -4.27
CA GLU A 167 8.50 -23.89 -3.57
C GLU A 167 8.87 -22.44 -3.89
N LYS A 168 8.79 -22.06 -5.16
CA LYS A 168 9.00 -20.66 -5.56
C LYS A 168 7.91 -19.75 -5.00
N HIS A 169 6.66 -20.18 -4.97
CA HIS A 169 5.56 -19.40 -4.43
C HIS A 169 5.74 -19.16 -2.92
N ALA A 170 6.07 -20.19 -2.15
CA ALA A 170 6.38 -20.03 -0.73
C ALA A 170 7.58 -19.08 -0.50
N ALA A 171 8.65 -19.23 -1.28
CA ALA A 171 9.80 -18.33 -1.20
C ALA A 171 9.45 -16.88 -1.62
N LEU A 172 8.55 -16.70 -2.58
CA LEU A 172 8.05 -15.40 -3.01
C LEU A 172 7.29 -14.72 -1.88
N LEU A 173 6.41 -15.44 -1.17
CA LEU A 173 5.67 -14.90 -0.04
C LEU A 173 6.58 -14.41 1.10
N SER A 174 7.76 -15.01 1.27
CA SER A 174 8.76 -14.52 2.24
C SER A 174 9.27 -13.10 1.96
N LEU A 175 9.07 -12.59 0.73
CA LEU A 175 9.43 -11.21 0.36
C LEU A 175 8.42 -10.16 0.83
N ARG A 176 7.25 -10.59 1.31
CA ARG A 176 6.12 -9.71 1.65
C ARG A 176 6.48 -8.76 2.80
N GLY A 177 6.30 -7.46 2.56
CA GLY A 177 6.61 -6.41 3.53
C GLY A 177 8.04 -5.88 3.47
N TYR A 178 8.89 -6.42 2.60
CA TYR A 178 10.27 -5.97 2.44
C TYR A 178 10.43 -4.95 1.30
N ARG A 179 11.53 -4.18 1.35
CA ARG A 179 11.99 -3.28 0.29
C ARG A 179 12.83 -4.08 -0.70
N LEU A 180 12.33 -4.29 -1.92
CA LEU A 180 13.01 -5.02 -2.98
C LEU A 180 13.96 -4.12 -3.76
N GLY A 181 15.23 -4.47 -3.80
CA GLY A 181 16.27 -3.74 -4.53
C GLY A 181 16.37 -4.15 -6.00
N CYS A 182 16.24 -3.19 -6.91
CA CYS A 182 16.50 -3.39 -8.34
C CYS A 182 17.20 -2.19 -8.99
N PHE A 183 18.14 -2.43 -9.90
CA PHE A 183 18.82 -1.37 -10.67
C PHE A 183 17.88 -0.58 -11.61
N CYS A 184 16.74 -1.15 -12.01
CA CYS A 184 15.85 -0.54 -13.02
C CYS A 184 15.09 0.68 -12.51
N LYS A 185 14.83 0.78 -11.20
CA LYS A 185 14.16 1.95 -10.62
C LYS A 185 15.00 3.21 -10.87
N PRO A 186 14.37 4.39 -11.12
CA PRO A 186 12.96 4.70 -10.91
C PRO A 186 12.03 4.37 -12.09
N LEU A 187 12.55 3.88 -13.21
CA LEU A 187 11.73 3.47 -14.35
C LEU A 187 10.95 2.19 -14.04
N ALA A 188 9.97 1.86 -14.87
CA ALA A 188 9.21 0.62 -14.75
C ALA A 188 10.15 -0.58 -14.55
N CYS A 189 9.81 -1.45 -13.59
CA CYS A 189 10.69 -2.50 -13.11
C CYS A 189 9.92 -3.82 -13.01
N HIS A 190 10.61 -4.94 -13.22
CA HIS A 190 10.02 -6.28 -13.00
C HIS A 190 9.62 -6.49 -11.53
N GLY A 191 10.32 -5.82 -10.60
CA GLY A 191 9.95 -5.77 -9.19
C GLY A 191 8.55 -5.19 -8.95
N ASP A 192 8.04 -4.34 -9.83
CA ASP A 192 6.68 -3.79 -9.70
C ASP A 192 5.63 -4.89 -9.88
N VAL A 193 5.91 -5.91 -10.70
CA VAL A 193 5.05 -7.10 -10.83
C VAL A 193 5.03 -7.90 -9.53
N ILE A 194 6.21 -8.16 -8.94
CA ILE A 194 6.35 -8.86 -7.66
C ILE A 194 5.61 -8.11 -6.54
N ALA A 195 5.89 -6.82 -6.38
CA ALA A 195 5.30 -6.01 -5.33
C ALA A 195 3.78 -5.89 -5.48
N SER A 196 3.27 -5.74 -6.72
CA SER A 196 1.84 -5.70 -6.98
C SER A 196 1.15 -7.01 -6.57
N TYR A 197 1.74 -8.16 -6.87
CA TYR A 197 1.22 -9.46 -6.44
C TYR A 197 1.19 -9.57 -4.91
N LEU A 198 2.33 -9.33 -4.26
CA LEU A 198 2.47 -9.46 -2.79
C LEU A 198 1.56 -8.52 -2.01
N ASN A 199 1.33 -7.31 -2.52
CA ASN A 199 0.46 -6.32 -1.87
C ASN A 199 -1.04 -6.59 -2.10
N SER A 200 -1.39 -7.45 -3.06
CA SER A 200 -2.75 -7.95 -3.28
C SER A 200 -3.01 -9.30 -2.60
N TYR A 201 -1.95 -9.98 -2.16
CA TYR A 201 -2.05 -11.29 -1.54
C TYR A 201 -2.67 -11.16 -0.14
N VAL A 202 -3.63 -12.04 0.14
CA VAL A 202 -4.33 -12.16 1.42
C VAL A 202 -3.95 -13.50 2.03
N GLU A 203 -3.31 -13.49 3.20
CA GLU A 203 -3.08 -14.70 4.00
C GLU A 203 -4.26 -14.92 4.95
N ALA A 204 -4.55 -16.19 5.28
CA ALA A 204 -5.57 -16.53 6.28
C ALA A 204 -5.30 -15.88 7.65
N ASP A 205 -4.04 -15.56 7.96
CA ASP A 205 -3.64 -14.92 9.22
C ASP A 205 -3.81 -13.39 9.20
N ASP A 206 -3.93 -12.76 8.03
CA ASP A 206 -4.22 -11.32 7.93
C ASP A 206 -5.63 -10.98 8.42
N GLU A 207 -6.52 -11.98 8.48
CA GLU A 207 -7.89 -11.87 9.01
C GLU A 207 -7.92 -11.86 10.56
N ASN A 208 -6.87 -12.38 11.21
CA ASN A 208 -6.86 -12.65 12.66
C ASN A 208 -5.90 -11.75 13.46
N GLY A 209 -5.17 -10.83 12.81
CA GLY A 209 -4.21 -9.93 13.45
C GLY A 209 -4.84 -8.79 14.28
N ASP A 210 -5.78 -9.10 15.16
CA ASP A 210 -6.24 -8.24 16.26
C ASP A 210 -5.74 -8.85 17.59
N ASP A 211 -4.52 -8.47 18.01
CA ASP A 211 -4.07 -8.48 19.41
C ASP A 211 -3.73 -7.04 19.84
#